data_AF-A0A7W1L5V7-F1
#
_entry.id   AF-A0A7W1L5V7-F1
#
_cell.length_a   1.000
_cell.length_b   1.000
_cell.length_c   1.000
_cell.angle_alpha   90.00
_cell.angle_beta   90.00
_cell.angle_gamma   90.00
#
_symmetry.space_group_name_H-M   'P 1'
#
loop_
_entity.id
_entity.type
_entity.pdbx_description
1 polymer ?
#
loop_
_entity_poly.entity_id
_entity_poly.type
_entity_poly.pdbx_seq_one_letter_code
_entity_poly.pdbx_strand_id
1 'polypeptide(L)'
;MLVLKSAPPTRRASFLAVVACVALSLTGVMRLHASDHIDGPQLAHDHAADINDMYFFLDSNDNSRVVMIMTINPFAISSEIIGQALFDHNLRYRFEIENTGDARTDRFIDVRFTRGVGRETGPQIATVTLPTGQSFTAPTNIPTQGADVSDIEPPALTVTTHAASGARIFAGITDDPFFLDNTAANRFVLSSVTSPGNPDRAIFANRAGFNAADGSDPNADTQGPAPLQARNAGQNQGPGRDTYSGFNTLTIAISVPAAMLRGVPTVANLQANLIGLHGVTQRQRFQIVQTNGQVVGSGPFVTVDREGLPLVVNGLI
;
A
#
# COMPACT_ATOMS: atom_id res chain seq x y z
N MET A 1 -58.80 -1.04 -35.64
CA MET A 1 -57.86 -0.38 -34.71
C MET A 1 -58.39 -0.58 -33.30
N LEU A 2 -57.96 -1.65 -32.61
CA LEU A 2 -58.44 -1.99 -31.28
C LEU A 2 -57.38 -1.54 -30.27
N VAL A 3 -57.68 -0.51 -29.47
CA VAL A 3 -56.80 -0.03 -28.41
C VAL A 3 -57.15 -0.79 -27.12
N LEU A 4 -56.23 -1.63 -26.65
CA LEU A 4 -56.33 -2.29 -25.34
C LEU A 4 -55.98 -1.30 -24.24
N LYS A 5 -56.96 -1.01 -23.38
CA LYS A 5 -56.81 -0.16 -22.19
C LYS A 5 -56.22 -1.02 -21.07
N SER A 6 -55.02 -0.70 -20.59
CA SER A 6 -54.39 -1.40 -19.46
C SER A 6 -55.18 -1.15 -18.17
N ALA A 7 -55.44 -2.22 -17.42
CA ALA A 7 -56.12 -2.14 -16.14
C ALA A 7 -55.18 -1.54 -15.06
N PRO A 8 -55.69 -0.70 -14.14
CA PRO A 8 -54.88 -0.15 -13.06
C PRO A 8 -54.42 -1.25 -12.09
N PRO A 9 -53.22 -1.14 -11.53
CA PRO A 9 -52.68 -2.14 -10.60
C PRO A 9 -53.62 -2.28 -9.39
N THR A 10 -53.91 -3.52 -9.01
CA THR A 10 -54.80 -3.82 -7.88
C THR A 10 -54.15 -3.37 -6.58
N ARG A 11 -54.95 -2.91 -5.60
CA ARG A 11 -54.46 -2.40 -4.29
C ARG A 11 -53.51 -3.36 -3.57
N ARG A 12 -53.59 -4.66 -3.84
CA ARG A 12 -52.69 -5.70 -3.31
C ARG A 12 -51.28 -5.63 -3.91
N ALA A 13 -51.15 -5.34 -5.20
CA ALA A 13 -49.86 -5.15 -5.86
C ALA A 13 -49.14 -3.88 -5.35
N SER A 14 -49.89 -2.80 -5.14
CA SER A 14 -49.35 -1.57 -4.55
C SER A 14 -48.88 -1.76 -3.10
N PHE A 15 -49.63 -2.52 -2.29
CA PHE A 15 -49.23 -2.80 -0.91
C PHE A 15 -47.98 -3.70 -0.84
N LEU A 16 -47.89 -4.73 -1.70
CA LEU A 16 -46.72 -5.61 -1.75
C LEU A 16 -45.45 -4.86 -2.19
N ALA A 17 -45.58 -3.93 -3.14
CA ALA A 17 -44.47 -3.08 -3.58
C ALA A 17 -43.97 -2.15 -2.47
N VAL A 18 -44.88 -1.55 -1.69
CA VAL A 18 -44.51 -0.69 -0.55
C VAL A 18 -43.81 -1.50 0.56
N VAL A 19 -44.32 -2.69 0.88
CA VAL A 19 -43.68 -3.58 1.88
C VAL A 19 -42.29 -4.03 1.42
N ALA A 20 -42.12 -4.34 0.13
CA ALA A 20 -40.81 -4.69 -0.42
C ALA A 20 -39.82 -3.52 -0.37
N CYS A 21 -40.25 -2.30 -0.73
CA CYS A 21 -39.41 -1.10 -0.62
C CYS A 21 -39.02 -0.78 0.84
N VAL A 22 -39.96 -0.93 1.78
CA VAL A 22 -39.68 -0.73 3.21
C VAL A 22 -38.71 -1.80 3.73
N ALA A 23 -38.88 -3.06 3.33
CA ALA A 23 -37.96 -4.15 3.68
C ALA A 23 -36.54 -3.93 3.11
N LEU A 24 -36.42 -3.46 1.87
CA LEU A 24 -35.15 -3.08 1.23
C LEU A 24 -34.50 -1.84 1.87
N SER A 25 -35.28 -0.93 2.44
CA SER A 25 -34.75 0.22 3.19
C SER A 25 -34.36 -0.09 4.64
N LEU A 26 -34.84 -1.21 5.19
CA LEU A 26 -34.55 -1.68 6.55
C LEU A 26 -33.40 -2.70 6.62
N THR A 27 -32.98 -3.27 5.49
CA THR A 27 -31.67 -3.95 5.41
C THR A 27 -30.61 -2.87 5.52
N GLY A 28 -30.09 -2.70 6.74
CA GLY A 28 -29.07 -1.69 7.05
C GLY A 28 -28.00 -1.67 5.98
N VAL A 29 -27.67 -0.46 5.51
CA VAL A 29 -26.62 -0.23 4.52
C VAL A 29 -25.39 -0.98 4.98
N MET A 30 -25.04 -2.07 4.30
CA MET A 30 -23.78 -2.75 4.57
C MET A 30 -22.70 -1.71 4.32
N ARG A 31 -22.04 -1.25 5.39
CA ARG A 31 -20.86 -0.42 5.26
C ARG A 31 -19.77 -1.31 4.70
N LEU A 32 -19.67 -1.32 3.38
CA LEU A 32 -18.53 -1.86 2.67
C LEU A 32 -17.34 -0.99 3.06
N HIS A 33 -16.42 -1.57 3.82
CA HIS A 33 -15.13 -0.97 4.08
C HIS A 33 -14.25 -1.32 2.87
N ALA A 34 -14.32 -0.50 1.83
CA ALA A 34 -13.43 -0.57 0.66
C ALA A 34 -12.23 0.33 0.89
N SER A 35 -11.01 -0.14 0.56
CA SER A 35 -9.82 0.69 0.80
C SER A 35 -9.99 2.04 0.13
N ASP A 36 -9.59 3.00 0.91
CA ASP A 36 -9.55 4.38 0.61
C ASP A 36 -8.09 4.71 0.85
N HIS A 37 -7.24 4.69 -0.19
CA HIS A 37 -5.87 5.22 -0.14
C HIS A 37 -5.93 6.69 0.33
N ILE A 38 -4.96 7.54 0.00
CA ILE A 38 -5.08 8.99 0.16
C ILE A 38 -6.40 9.62 -0.37
N ASP A 39 -7.14 8.94 -1.24
CA ASP A 39 -8.48 9.32 -1.73
C ASP A 39 -9.58 9.27 -0.64
N GLY A 40 -9.30 8.62 0.49
CA GLY A 40 -10.17 8.58 1.65
C GLY A 40 -10.26 9.90 2.39
N PRO A 41 -11.46 10.37 2.78
CA PRO A 41 -11.61 11.66 3.47
C PRO A 41 -10.87 11.70 4.82
N GLN A 42 -10.55 10.55 5.41
CA GLN A 42 -9.79 10.45 6.64
C GLN A 42 -8.27 10.43 6.37
N LEU A 43 -7.83 9.76 5.31
CA LEU A 43 -6.40 9.56 5.02
C LEU A 43 -5.76 10.70 4.24
N ALA A 44 -6.55 11.51 3.53
CA ALA A 44 -6.12 12.80 2.98
C ALA A 44 -5.55 13.78 4.04
N HIS A 45 -5.76 13.50 5.33
CA HIS A 45 -5.23 14.29 6.45
C HIS A 45 -4.35 13.47 7.40
N ASP A 46 -4.06 12.20 7.09
CA ASP A 46 -3.33 11.26 7.93
C ASP A 46 -2.39 10.38 7.10
N HIS A 47 -1.49 11.02 6.36
CA HIS A 47 -0.60 10.34 5.41
C HIS A 47 0.31 9.29 6.09
N ALA A 48 0.57 9.42 7.39
CA ALA A 48 1.39 8.46 8.14
C ALA A 48 0.70 7.09 8.33
N ALA A 49 -0.63 7.04 8.14
CA ALA A 49 -1.44 5.83 8.18
C ALA A 49 -1.74 5.25 6.79
N ASP A 50 -1.52 6.03 5.72
CA ASP A 50 -1.82 5.68 4.33
C ASP A 50 -0.87 4.60 3.80
N ILE A 51 -1.40 3.39 3.61
CA ILE A 51 -0.72 2.27 2.95
C ILE A 51 -0.75 2.53 1.45
N ASN A 52 0.42 2.55 0.84
CA ASN A 52 0.55 2.66 -0.62
C ASN A 52 0.28 1.32 -1.28
N ASP A 53 1.16 0.34 -1.00
CA ASP A 53 1.11 -0.98 -1.61
C ASP A 53 1.55 -2.06 -0.62
N MET A 54 1.07 -3.27 -0.90
CA MET A 54 1.51 -4.49 -0.25
C MET A 54 2.14 -5.43 -1.26
N TYR A 55 3.33 -5.95 -0.95
CA TYR A 55 4.01 -6.95 -1.78
C TYR A 55 4.19 -8.25 -1.00
N PHE A 56 3.96 -9.37 -1.66
CA PHE A 56 4.05 -10.70 -1.07
C PHE A 56 4.61 -11.71 -2.06
N PHE A 57 5.79 -12.25 -1.76
CA PHE A 57 6.45 -13.20 -2.65
C PHE A 57 7.37 -14.14 -1.86
N LEU A 58 7.72 -15.27 -2.47
CA LEU A 58 8.78 -16.13 -1.95
C LEU A 58 10.14 -15.49 -2.23
N ASP A 59 11.08 -15.60 -1.30
CA ASP A 59 12.45 -15.14 -1.54
C ASP A 59 13.03 -15.97 -2.70
N SER A 60 13.40 -15.28 -3.79
CA SER A 60 13.90 -15.92 -5.02
C SER A 60 15.18 -16.72 -4.81
N ASN A 61 15.94 -16.43 -3.75
CA ASN A 61 17.16 -17.16 -3.40
C ASN A 61 16.90 -18.27 -2.37
N ASP A 62 15.76 -18.24 -1.68
CA ASP A 62 15.38 -19.21 -0.64
C ASP A 62 13.85 -19.32 -0.53
N ASN A 63 13.27 -20.21 -1.34
CA ASN A 63 11.82 -20.46 -1.37
C ASN A 63 11.26 -21.05 -0.05
N SER A 64 12.09 -21.32 0.96
CA SER A 64 11.62 -21.64 2.32
C SER A 64 11.17 -20.40 3.09
N ARG A 65 11.40 -19.20 2.54
CA ARG A 65 11.09 -17.91 3.14
C ARG A 65 10.08 -17.14 2.31
N VAL A 66 9.30 -16.35 3.02
CA VAL A 66 8.32 -15.44 2.46
C VAL A 66 8.75 -14.02 2.79
N VAL A 67 8.65 -13.12 1.83
CA VAL A 67 8.87 -11.68 1.96
C VAL A 67 7.52 -10.98 1.87
N MET A 68 7.24 -10.14 2.86
CA MET A 68 6.10 -9.24 2.93
C MET A 68 6.63 -7.81 2.98
N ILE A 69 6.08 -6.92 2.17
CA ILE A 69 6.46 -5.49 2.16
C ILE A 69 5.18 -4.67 2.27
N MET A 70 5.20 -3.65 3.12
CA MET A 70 4.19 -2.61 3.20
C MET A 70 4.88 -1.27 2.95
N THR A 71 4.42 -0.52 1.96
CA THR A 71 4.84 0.85 1.69
C THR A 71 3.81 1.83 2.24
N ILE A 72 4.26 2.96 2.80
CA ILE A 72 3.46 3.91 3.57
C ILE A 72 3.92 5.33 3.25
N ASN A 73 2.98 6.30 3.26
CA ASN A 73 3.28 7.72 3.08
C ASN A 73 4.03 8.00 1.76
N PRO A 74 3.31 8.18 0.64
CA PRO A 74 3.89 8.33 -0.68
C PRO A 74 4.52 9.71 -0.88
N PHE A 75 5.18 9.89 -2.03
CA PHE A 75 5.68 11.18 -2.51
C PHE A 75 6.68 11.88 -1.59
N ALA A 76 7.41 11.13 -0.76
CA ALA A 76 8.48 11.70 0.04
C ALA A 76 9.62 12.16 -0.88
N ILE A 77 10.01 13.42 -0.75
CA ILE A 77 11.05 14.05 -1.57
C ILE A 77 12.35 14.08 -0.79
N SER A 78 13.43 13.79 -1.49
CA SER A 78 14.72 13.62 -0.83
C SER A 78 15.28 14.92 -0.22
N SER A 79 14.87 16.09 -0.70
CA SER A 79 15.22 17.40 -0.11
C SER A 79 14.56 17.64 1.25
N GLU A 80 13.57 16.84 1.65
CA GLU A 80 12.87 16.94 2.94
C GLU A 80 12.88 15.61 3.72
N ILE A 81 13.69 14.64 3.27
CA ILE A 81 13.65 13.25 3.72
C ILE A 81 13.84 13.08 5.22
N ILE A 82 14.62 13.95 5.87
CA ILE A 82 14.85 13.91 7.32
C ILE A 82 13.54 14.11 8.10
N GLY A 83 12.62 14.93 7.58
CA GLY A 83 11.31 15.17 8.18
C GLY A 83 10.25 14.16 7.77
N GLN A 84 10.44 13.49 6.63
CA GLN A 84 9.46 12.58 6.03
C GLN A 84 9.73 11.09 6.33
N ALA A 85 10.96 10.74 6.69
CA ALA A 85 11.38 9.37 7.00
C ALA A 85 11.07 8.94 8.45
N LEU A 86 9.85 9.24 8.93
CA LEU A 86 9.42 8.92 10.29
C LEU A 86 8.11 8.13 10.27
N PHE A 87 8.13 6.93 10.85
CA PHE A 87 6.92 6.16 11.11
C PHE A 87 6.18 6.75 12.33
N ASP A 88 4.84 6.83 12.27
CA ASP A 88 4.06 7.34 13.41
C ASP A 88 4.05 6.32 14.55
N HIS A 89 4.61 6.72 15.69
CA HIS A 89 4.67 5.93 16.92
C HIS A 89 3.31 5.63 17.56
N ASN A 90 2.25 6.33 17.14
CA ASN A 90 0.88 6.06 17.58
C ASN A 90 0.17 4.99 16.75
N LEU A 91 0.78 4.58 15.64
CA LEU A 91 0.25 3.55 14.76
C LEU A 91 0.81 2.17 15.09
N ARG A 92 -0.01 1.18 14.72
CA ARG A 92 0.36 -0.21 14.57
C ARG A 92 0.20 -0.57 13.11
N TYR A 93 1.31 -0.93 12.49
CA TYR A 93 1.37 -1.48 11.15
C TYR A 93 1.24 -2.99 11.27
N ARG A 94 0.25 -3.58 10.61
CA ARG A 94 -0.08 -5.00 10.80
C ARG A 94 -0.22 -5.70 9.45
N PHE A 95 0.52 -6.80 9.33
CA PHE A 95 0.31 -7.81 8.31
C PHE A 95 -0.65 -8.84 8.90
N GLU A 96 -1.83 -8.96 8.31
CA GLU A 96 -2.85 -9.94 8.65
C GLU A 96 -2.71 -11.17 7.74
N ILE A 97 -2.75 -12.36 8.34
CA ILE A 97 -2.54 -13.63 7.67
C ILE A 97 -3.77 -14.50 7.87
N GLU A 98 -4.32 -14.98 6.76
CA GLU A 98 -5.39 -15.98 6.66
C GLU A 98 -4.73 -17.30 6.22
N ASN A 99 -4.98 -18.40 6.93
CA ASN A 99 -4.41 -19.70 6.58
C ASN A 99 -5.36 -20.89 6.87
N THR A 100 -6.65 -20.60 7.01
CA THR A 100 -7.71 -21.57 7.29
C THR A 100 -8.72 -21.73 6.15
N GLY A 101 -8.71 -20.84 5.16
CA GLY A 101 -9.61 -20.78 4.01
C GLY A 101 -10.93 -20.05 4.29
N ASP A 102 -11.10 -19.32 5.40
CA ASP A 102 -12.38 -18.71 5.80
C ASP A 102 -12.47 -17.19 5.55
N ALA A 103 -11.44 -16.61 4.92
CA ALA A 103 -11.29 -15.18 4.66
C ALA A 103 -11.30 -14.30 5.92
N ARG A 104 -10.84 -14.83 7.06
CA ARG A 104 -10.63 -14.08 8.31
C ARG A 104 -9.19 -14.17 8.77
N THR A 105 -8.72 -13.12 9.43
CA THR A 105 -7.37 -13.09 9.99
C THR A 105 -7.19 -14.16 11.07
N ASP A 106 -6.27 -15.09 10.84
CA ASP A 106 -5.87 -16.14 11.77
C ASP A 106 -4.62 -15.78 12.56
N ARG A 107 -3.69 -15.08 11.90
CA ARG A 107 -2.37 -14.72 12.42
C ARG A 107 -2.03 -13.29 12.04
N PHE A 108 -1.07 -12.70 12.74
CA PHE A 108 -0.59 -11.37 12.41
C PHE A 108 0.89 -11.20 12.71
N ILE A 109 1.52 -10.26 12.00
CA ILE A 109 2.79 -9.65 12.38
C ILE A 109 2.51 -8.18 12.65
N ASP A 110 2.80 -7.73 13.87
CA ASP A 110 2.65 -6.33 14.27
C ASP A 110 4.01 -5.63 14.28
N VAL A 111 4.07 -4.43 13.72
CA VAL A 111 5.22 -3.52 13.82
C VAL A 111 4.76 -2.21 14.43
N ARG A 112 5.50 -1.75 15.45
CA ARG A 112 5.31 -0.46 16.11
C ARG A 112 6.65 0.24 16.25
N PHE A 113 6.65 1.56 16.22
CA PHE A 113 7.87 2.34 16.29
C PHE A 113 7.92 3.18 17.56
N THR A 114 9.11 3.38 18.11
CA THR A 114 9.34 4.44 19.09
C THR A 114 9.13 5.80 18.45
N ARG A 115 8.84 6.82 19.26
CA ARG A 115 8.75 8.20 18.77
C ARG A 115 10.03 8.61 18.03
N GLY A 116 9.89 9.03 16.79
CA GLY A 116 10.92 9.77 16.07
C GLY A 116 10.86 11.24 16.43
N VAL A 117 12.00 11.90 16.58
CA VAL A 117 12.05 13.33 16.93
C VAL A 117 12.73 14.21 15.89
N GLY A 118 12.94 13.70 14.67
CA GLY A 118 13.61 14.40 13.57
C GLY A 118 15.10 14.63 13.83
N ARG A 119 15.89 14.75 12.75
CA ARG A 119 17.33 15.14 12.57
C ARG A 119 18.43 14.71 13.57
N GLU A 120 18.16 14.38 14.85
CA GLU A 120 19.16 14.51 15.93
C GLU A 120 19.24 13.32 16.92
N THR A 121 18.40 12.28 16.86
CA THR A 121 18.42 11.20 17.90
C THR A 121 18.72 9.78 17.41
N GLY A 122 19.08 9.60 16.14
CA GLY A 122 19.31 8.27 15.57
C GLY A 122 18.03 7.55 15.14
N PRO A 123 18.11 6.26 14.82
CA PRO A 123 17.01 5.52 14.19
C PRO A 123 15.83 5.34 15.14
N GLN A 124 14.62 5.27 14.59
CA GLN A 124 13.48 4.75 15.35
C GLN A 124 13.71 3.27 15.65
N ILE A 125 13.24 2.80 16.79
CA ILE A 125 13.26 1.39 17.12
C ILE A 125 11.91 0.78 16.77
N ALA A 126 11.91 -0.10 15.78
CA ALA A 126 10.79 -0.98 15.49
C ALA A 126 10.72 -2.07 16.55
N THR A 127 9.53 -2.34 17.07
CA THR A 127 9.18 -3.54 17.83
C THR A 127 8.31 -4.42 16.95
N VAL A 128 8.80 -5.61 16.62
CA VAL A 128 8.12 -6.60 15.79
C VAL A 128 7.55 -7.67 16.70
N THR A 129 6.27 -8.01 16.53
CA THR A 129 5.63 -9.15 17.21
C THR A 129 5.21 -10.17 16.16
N LEU A 130 5.76 -11.37 16.27
CA LEU A 130 5.57 -12.48 15.33
C LEU A 130 4.32 -13.30 15.67
N PRO A 131 3.80 -14.13 14.74
CA PRO A 131 2.64 -14.99 15.00
C PRO A 131 2.87 -16.00 16.12
N THR A 132 4.13 -16.32 16.42
CA THR A 132 4.53 -17.21 17.52
C THR A 132 4.41 -16.57 18.90
N GLY A 133 4.09 -15.27 18.98
CA GLY A 133 4.10 -14.48 20.21
C GLY A 133 5.48 -13.97 20.62
N GLN A 134 6.54 -14.36 19.89
CA GLN A 134 7.87 -13.79 20.08
C GLN A 134 7.92 -12.35 19.58
N SER A 135 8.63 -11.49 20.29
CA SER A 135 8.91 -10.12 19.86
C SER A 135 10.39 -9.82 19.85
N PHE A 136 10.82 -8.94 18.95
CA PHE A 136 12.19 -8.44 18.87
C PHE A 136 12.21 -7.00 18.39
N THR A 137 13.33 -6.31 18.61
CA THR A 137 13.51 -4.93 18.18
C THR A 137 14.53 -4.80 17.06
N ALA A 138 14.33 -3.82 16.18
CA ALA A 138 15.25 -3.49 15.10
C ALA A 138 15.30 -1.97 14.90
N PRO A 139 16.48 -1.37 14.63
CA PRO A 139 16.54 0.02 14.22
C PRO A 139 15.98 0.19 12.80
N THR A 140 15.37 1.35 12.52
CA THR A 140 15.14 1.79 11.15
C THR A 140 16.46 2.13 10.45
N ASN A 141 16.46 2.18 9.11
CA ASN A 141 17.55 2.85 8.42
C ASN A 141 17.59 4.34 8.83
N ILE A 142 18.78 4.92 8.74
CA ILE A 142 18.95 6.36 8.93
C ILE A 142 18.91 6.97 7.52
N PRO A 143 17.99 7.88 7.23
CA PRO A 143 17.95 8.56 5.94
C PRO A 143 19.21 9.43 5.79
N THR A 144 19.82 9.41 4.62
CA THR A 144 20.91 10.33 4.26
C THR A 144 20.34 11.50 3.48
N GLN A 145 20.77 12.71 3.83
CA GLN A 145 20.48 13.93 3.09
C GLN A 145 21.79 14.67 2.86
N GLY A 146 22.29 14.65 1.63
CA GLY A 146 23.41 15.49 1.20
C GLY A 146 22.95 16.94 0.96
N ALA A 147 23.90 17.87 1.08
CA ALA A 147 23.67 19.29 0.83
C ALA A 147 23.63 19.63 -0.67
N ASP A 148 24.24 18.78 -1.50
CA ASP A 148 24.20 18.82 -2.95
C ASP A 148 23.70 17.48 -3.47
N VAL A 149 23.00 17.51 -4.59
CA VAL A 149 22.38 16.38 -5.23
C VAL A 149 23.40 15.41 -5.84
N SER A 150 24.58 15.90 -6.18
CA SER A 150 25.70 15.08 -6.66
C SER A 150 26.34 14.23 -5.55
N ASP A 151 26.05 14.52 -4.28
CA ASP A 151 26.70 13.92 -3.10
C ASP A 151 25.75 13.01 -2.28
N ILE A 152 24.56 12.67 -2.81
CA ILE A 152 23.65 11.75 -2.11
C ILE A 152 23.99 10.31 -2.47
N GLU A 153 24.77 9.66 -1.62
CA GLU A 153 24.87 8.20 -1.61
C GLU A 153 23.59 7.60 -0.97
N PRO A 154 22.93 6.62 -1.62
CA PRO A 154 21.81 5.91 -1.03
C PRO A 154 22.19 5.30 0.32
N PRO A 155 21.36 5.44 1.36
CA PRO A 155 21.69 4.91 2.67
C PRO A 155 21.84 3.39 2.62
N ALA A 156 22.82 2.85 3.33
CA ALA A 156 22.98 1.41 3.46
C ALA A 156 21.72 0.78 4.08
N LEU A 157 21.11 -0.16 3.37
CA LEU A 157 19.93 -0.87 3.84
C LEU A 157 20.31 -1.78 5.02
N THR A 158 19.83 -1.45 6.21
CA THR A 158 20.10 -2.22 7.43
C THR A 158 19.00 -3.25 7.65
N VAL A 159 19.33 -4.53 7.48
CA VAL A 159 18.42 -5.66 7.76
C VAL A 159 18.78 -6.28 9.10
N THR A 160 17.83 -6.32 10.03
CA THR A 160 18.01 -6.98 11.33
C THR A 160 17.48 -8.40 11.29
N THR A 161 18.26 -9.38 11.73
CA THR A 161 17.84 -10.79 11.85
C THR A 161 17.60 -11.16 13.30
N HIS A 162 16.41 -11.69 13.61
CA HIS A 162 16.09 -12.26 14.90
C HIS A 162 16.49 -13.74 14.94
N ALA A 163 17.65 -14.04 15.53
CA ALA A 163 18.27 -15.36 15.53
C ALA A 163 17.34 -16.49 16.00
N ALA A 164 16.52 -16.27 17.03
CA ALA A 164 15.67 -17.31 17.60
C ALA A 164 14.52 -17.76 16.68
N SER A 165 14.05 -16.89 15.80
CA SER A 165 12.92 -17.15 14.90
C SER A 165 13.31 -17.27 13.43
N GLY A 166 14.51 -16.79 13.08
CA GLY A 166 14.94 -16.60 11.69
C GLY A 166 14.19 -15.48 10.96
N ALA A 167 13.33 -14.70 11.64
CA ALA A 167 12.68 -13.52 11.05
C ALA A 167 13.72 -12.43 10.74
N ARG A 168 13.50 -11.69 9.67
CA ARG A 168 14.31 -10.53 9.26
C ARG A 168 13.40 -9.34 9.03
N ILE A 169 13.87 -8.15 9.36
CA ILE A 169 13.15 -6.91 9.09
C ILE A 169 14.09 -5.84 8.56
N PHE A 170 13.59 -5.09 7.60
CA PHE A 170 14.03 -3.76 7.23
C PHE A 170 12.87 -2.80 7.47
N ALA A 171 13.16 -1.62 8.00
CA ALA A 171 12.19 -0.54 8.11
C ALA A 171 12.89 0.78 7.83
N GLY A 172 12.33 1.60 6.96
CA GLY A 172 13.05 2.78 6.51
C GLY A 172 12.51 3.42 5.27
N ILE A 173 13.12 4.53 4.86
CA ILE A 173 12.79 5.16 3.59
C ILE A 173 13.50 4.45 2.42
N THR A 174 12.77 4.24 1.33
CA THR A 174 13.27 3.68 0.07
C THR A 174 12.62 4.41 -1.11
N ASP A 175 13.24 4.31 -2.29
CA ASP A 175 12.54 4.60 -3.54
C ASP A 175 11.23 3.79 -3.60
N ASP A 176 10.20 4.39 -4.19
CA ASP A 176 8.90 3.74 -4.35
C ASP A 176 9.03 2.54 -5.32
N PRO A 177 8.69 1.31 -4.90
CA PRO A 177 8.70 0.15 -5.80
C PRO A 177 7.56 0.19 -6.83
N PHE A 178 6.55 1.05 -6.66
CA PHE A 178 5.50 1.25 -7.65
C PHE A 178 6.01 2.14 -8.79
N PHE A 179 5.83 1.66 -10.02
CA PHE A 179 6.16 2.40 -11.23
C PHE A 179 5.01 2.34 -12.22
N LEU A 180 4.64 3.49 -12.78
CA LEU A 180 3.58 3.56 -13.79
C LEU A 180 3.81 4.74 -14.74
N ASP A 181 3.63 4.49 -16.03
CA ASP A 181 3.44 5.55 -17.01
C ASP A 181 1.96 5.95 -17.02
N ASN A 182 1.60 6.94 -16.20
CA ASN A 182 0.21 7.39 -16.06
C ASN A 182 -0.36 7.89 -17.41
N THR A 183 0.49 8.45 -18.26
CA THR A 183 0.08 8.91 -19.58
C THR A 183 -0.29 7.73 -20.49
N ALA A 184 0.55 6.69 -20.51
CA ALA A 184 0.27 5.47 -21.26
C ALA A 184 -0.92 4.70 -20.69
N ALA A 185 -1.06 4.62 -19.36
CA ALA A 185 -2.18 3.97 -18.68
C ALA A 185 -3.52 4.65 -19.03
N ASN A 186 -3.58 5.98 -18.95
CA ASN A 186 -4.79 6.74 -19.34
C ASN A 186 -5.15 6.53 -20.82
N ARG A 187 -4.16 6.38 -21.70
CA ARG A 187 -4.39 6.06 -23.12
C ARG A 187 -4.87 4.63 -23.32
N PHE A 188 -4.37 3.67 -22.54
CA PHE A 188 -4.87 2.30 -22.53
C PHE A 188 -6.34 2.26 -22.12
N VAL A 189 -6.71 2.98 -21.05
CA VAL A 189 -8.09 3.13 -20.61
C VAL A 189 -8.94 3.76 -21.71
N LEU A 190 -8.50 4.89 -22.29
CA LEU A 190 -9.19 5.54 -23.40
C LEU A 190 -9.41 4.58 -24.57
N SER A 191 -8.36 3.87 -25.00
CA SER A 191 -8.41 2.88 -26.08
C SER A 191 -9.39 1.74 -25.79
N SER A 192 -9.43 1.28 -24.54
CA SER A 192 -10.35 0.23 -24.10
C SER A 192 -11.81 0.70 -24.08
N VAL A 193 -12.05 1.97 -23.73
CA VAL A 193 -13.38 2.59 -23.69
C VAL A 193 -13.87 2.95 -25.10
N THR A 194 -13.02 3.48 -25.96
CA THR A 194 -13.40 3.91 -27.32
C THR A 194 -13.43 2.76 -28.33
N SER A 195 -12.68 1.68 -28.07
CA SER A 195 -12.60 0.50 -28.94
C SER A 195 -12.67 -0.82 -28.16
N PRO A 196 -13.80 -1.15 -27.50
CA PRO A 196 -13.91 -2.36 -26.69
C PRO A 196 -13.59 -3.63 -27.46
N GLY A 197 -12.70 -4.46 -26.91
CA GLY A 197 -12.26 -5.73 -27.52
C GLY A 197 -11.26 -5.60 -28.67
N ASN A 198 -11.01 -4.39 -29.17
CA ASN A 198 -10.03 -4.11 -30.22
C ASN A 198 -9.24 -2.84 -29.87
N PRO A 199 -8.30 -2.89 -28.91
CA PRO A 199 -7.54 -1.72 -28.50
C PRO A 199 -6.88 -1.05 -29.72
N ASP A 200 -7.23 0.22 -29.96
CA ASP A 200 -6.70 1.01 -31.05
C ASP A 200 -5.26 1.40 -30.75
N ARG A 201 -4.35 0.89 -31.59
CA ARG A 201 -2.91 1.15 -31.47
C ARG A 201 -2.52 2.60 -31.77
N ALA A 202 -3.32 3.31 -32.57
CA ALA A 202 -3.06 4.70 -32.92
C ALA A 202 -3.16 5.64 -31.72
N ILE A 203 -3.94 5.28 -30.70
CA ILE A 203 -4.08 6.02 -29.45
C ILE A 203 -2.76 6.00 -28.64
N PHE A 204 -1.94 4.96 -28.78
CA PHE A 204 -0.61 4.91 -28.14
C PHE A 204 0.46 5.71 -28.90
N ALA A 205 0.31 5.88 -30.22
CA ALA A 205 1.32 6.49 -31.09
C ALA A 205 1.41 8.02 -30.97
N ASN A 206 0.36 8.70 -30.51
CA ASN A 206 0.33 10.15 -30.33
C ASN A 206 0.86 10.59 -28.96
N ARG A 207 2.16 10.44 -28.70
CA ARG A 207 2.83 11.18 -27.62
C ARG A 207 3.08 12.62 -28.09
N ALA A 208 2.37 13.59 -27.53
CA ALA A 208 2.88 14.97 -27.50
C ALA A 208 4.27 14.94 -26.85
N GLY A 209 5.30 15.37 -27.57
CA GLY A 209 6.71 15.40 -27.11
C GLY A 209 7.66 14.36 -27.72
N PHE A 210 7.17 13.30 -28.38
CA PHE A 210 8.06 12.24 -28.94
C PHE A 210 8.44 12.44 -30.42
N ASN A 211 7.76 13.34 -31.13
CA ASN A 211 7.93 13.57 -32.57
C ASN A 211 8.83 14.77 -32.90
N ALA A 212 9.61 15.28 -31.95
CA ALA A 212 10.67 16.21 -32.30
C ALA A 212 11.82 15.39 -32.93
N ALA A 213 12.00 15.50 -34.24
CA ALA A 213 13.02 14.76 -34.99
C ALA A 213 14.46 15.07 -34.55
N ASP A 214 14.64 16.08 -33.70
CA ASP A 214 15.91 16.52 -33.11
C ASP A 214 16.08 16.13 -31.63
N GLY A 215 15.13 15.40 -31.05
CA GLY A 215 15.14 15.01 -29.63
C GLY A 215 14.83 16.16 -28.65
N SER A 216 14.41 17.32 -29.13
CA SER A 216 13.98 18.43 -28.27
C SER A 216 12.47 18.33 -28.00
N ASP A 217 12.09 17.65 -26.93
CA ASP A 217 10.71 17.69 -26.46
C ASP A 217 10.44 19.07 -25.83
N PRO A 218 9.54 19.91 -26.38
CA PRO A 218 9.21 21.22 -25.79
C PRO A 218 8.38 21.10 -24.49
N ASN A 219 7.92 19.89 -24.17
CA ASN A 219 7.38 19.49 -22.87
C ASN A 219 8.26 18.40 -22.21
N ALA A 220 9.53 18.26 -22.62
CA ALA A 220 10.51 17.66 -21.73
C ALA A 220 10.46 18.54 -20.51
N ASP A 221 9.90 18.00 -19.44
CA ASP A 221 10.11 18.57 -18.15
C ASP A 221 11.63 18.65 -17.98
N THR A 222 12.18 19.85 -18.07
CA THR A 222 13.56 20.16 -17.73
C THR A 222 13.85 19.88 -16.25
N GLN A 223 12.89 19.35 -15.49
CA GLN A 223 13.21 18.42 -14.41
C GLN A 223 13.93 17.21 -15.01
N GLY A 224 15.24 17.40 -15.22
CA GLY A 224 16.21 16.32 -15.15
C GLY A 224 15.93 15.45 -13.92
N PRO A 225 16.48 14.23 -13.88
CA PRO A 225 16.19 13.23 -12.84
C PRO A 225 16.06 13.95 -11.50
N ALA A 226 14.88 13.87 -10.87
CA ALA A 226 14.68 14.47 -9.56
C ALA A 226 15.85 13.99 -8.71
N PRO A 227 16.72 14.90 -8.26
CA PRO A 227 18.15 14.61 -8.32
C PRO A 227 18.66 13.75 -7.15
N LEU A 228 17.79 12.97 -6.53
CA LEU A 228 18.06 12.31 -5.27
C LEU A 228 17.37 10.94 -5.26
N GLN A 229 18.03 10.00 -5.94
CA GLN A 229 17.53 8.65 -6.13
C GLN A 229 18.22 7.70 -5.17
N ALA A 230 17.46 6.88 -4.44
CA ALA A 230 17.97 5.59 -4.01
C ALA A 230 18.02 4.65 -5.23
N ARG A 231 19.03 4.86 -6.10
CA ARG A 231 19.43 3.98 -7.24
C ARG A 231 18.62 4.02 -8.54
N ASN A 232 17.69 4.92 -8.75
CA ASN A 232 16.86 4.96 -9.97
C ASN A 232 17.51 5.59 -11.24
N ALA A 233 18.81 5.45 -11.46
CA ALA A 233 19.52 6.10 -12.59
C ALA A 233 19.20 5.50 -13.99
N GLY A 234 18.17 4.67 -14.12
CA GLY A 234 17.87 3.91 -15.35
C GLY A 234 16.40 3.75 -15.76
N GLN A 235 15.43 4.20 -14.96
CA GLN A 235 14.00 3.90 -15.19
C GLN A 235 13.37 4.69 -16.37
N ASN A 236 14.00 5.77 -16.84
CA ASN A 236 13.45 6.67 -17.87
C ASN A 236 14.26 6.68 -19.18
N GLN A 237 15.05 5.63 -19.45
CA GLN A 237 15.90 5.54 -20.65
C GLN A 237 15.17 4.94 -21.87
N GLY A 238 13.87 4.64 -21.76
CA GLY A 238 13.04 4.03 -22.79
C GLY A 238 11.75 4.81 -23.10
N PRO A 239 10.87 4.31 -23.99
CA PRO A 239 9.63 4.98 -24.35
C PRO A 239 8.55 4.92 -23.27
N GLY A 240 8.74 4.19 -22.16
CA GLY A 240 7.90 4.29 -20.97
C GLY A 240 8.53 5.28 -19.98
N ARG A 241 7.72 6.14 -19.37
CA ARG A 241 8.18 7.05 -18.30
C ARG A 241 7.60 6.57 -16.98
N ASP A 242 8.43 6.32 -16.00
CA ASP A 242 7.96 6.16 -14.63
C ASP A 242 7.53 7.54 -14.08
N THR A 243 6.23 7.70 -13.83
CA THR A 243 5.65 8.93 -13.32
C THR A 243 6.05 9.20 -11.86
N TYR A 244 6.41 8.15 -11.12
CA TYR A 244 6.71 8.19 -9.69
C TYR A 244 8.22 8.21 -9.41
N SER A 245 9.04 8.13 -10.46
CA SER A 245 10.50 8.20 -10.37
C SER A 245 10.96 9.45 -9.61
N GLY A 246 11.75 9.24 -8.55
CA GLY A 246 12.33 10.30 -7.72
C GLY A 246 11.54 10.60 -6.45
N PHE A 247 10.41 9.94 -6.25
CA PHE A 247 9.71 9.90 -4.98
C PHE A 247 10.11 8.67 -4.16
N ASN A 248 10.02 8.82 -2.85
CA ASN A 248 10.28 7.79 -1.87
C ASN A 248 9.00 7.46 -1.09
N THR A 249 9.04 6.33 -0.40
CA THR A 249 8.01 5.86 0.53
C THR A 249 8.66 5.28 1.78
N LEU A 250 7.93 5.26 2.89
CA LEU A 250 8.30 4.50 4.06
C LEU A 250 8.02 3.02 3.83
N THR A 251 9.03 2.18 3.95
CA THR A 251 8.94 0.75 3.68
C THR A 251 9.15 -0.05 4.95
N ILE A 252 8.25 -0.99 5.21
CA ILE A 252 8.41 -2.06 6.20
C ILE A 252 8.49 -3.38 5.42
N ALA A 253 9.68 -3.99 5.38
CA ALA A 253 9.91 -5.27 4.72
C ALA A 253 10.26 -6.35 5.75
N ILE A 254 9.48 -7.43 5.78
CA ILE A 254 9.64 -8.54 6.71
C ILE A 254 9.83 -9.83 5.93
N SER A 255 10.88 -10.58 6.27
CA SER A 255 11.08 -11.93 5.77
C SER A 255 10.98 -12.94 6.92
N VAL A 256 10.12 -13.94 6.78
CA VAL A 256 9.94 -15.01 7.76
C VAL A 256 10.05 -16.39 7.11
N PRO A 257 10.42 -17.44 7.87
CA PRO A 257 10.24 -18.81 7.39
C PRO A 257 8.77 -19.05 7.00
N ALA A 258 8.51 -19.62 5.83
CA ALA A 258 7.15 -19.87 5.33
C ALA A 258 6.34 -20.74 6.29
N ALA A 259 6.99 -21.67 6.99
CA ALA A 259 6.37 -22.51 8.02
C ALA A 259 5.75 -21.72 9.19
N MET A 260 6.20 -20.49 9.43
CA MET A 260 5.61 -19.58 10.43
C MET A 260 4.20 -19.12 10.04
N LEU A 261 3.90 -19.08 8.74
CA LEU A 261 2.64 -18.56 8.20
C LEU A 261 1.63 -19.66 7.88
N ARG A 262 2.09 -20.90 7.60
CA ARG A 262 1.22 -22.01 7.22
C ARG A 262 0.23 -22.42 8.32
N GLY A 263 -0.96 -22.79 7.88
CA GLY A 263 -1.99 -23.40 8.71
C GLY A 263 -1.69 -24.87 9.02
N VAL A 264 -2.53 -25.48 9.85
CA VAL A 264 -2.49 -26.93 10.09
C VAL A 264 -3.44 -27.61 9.09
N PRO A 265 -2.96 -28.53 8.24
CA PRO A 265 -3.85 -29.30 7.36
C PRO A 265 -4.85 -30.09 8.19
N THR A 266 -6.14 -29.88 7.92
CA THR A 266 -7.22 -30.68 8.52
C THR A 266 -8.21 -31.07 7.44
N VAL A 267 -9.10 -32.02 7.72
CA VAL A 267 -10.23 -32.34 6.82
C VAL A 267 -11.14 -31.13 6.56
N ALA A 268 -11.17 -30.15 7.46
CA ALA A 268 -11.90 -28.90 7.28
C ALA A 268 -11.06 -27.79 6.60
N ASN A 269 -9.72 -27.92 6.61
CA ASN A 269 -8.77 -26.99 6.01
C ASN A 269 -7.84 -27.76 5.05
N LEU A 270 -8.38 -28.12 3.90
CA LEU A 270 -7.62 -28.76 2.81
C LEU A 270 -6.65 -27.77 2.13
N GLN A 271 -6.77 -26.48 2.45
CA GLN A 271 -5.99 -25.38 1.87
C GLN A 271 -4.98 -24.78 2.87
N ALA A 272 -4.47 -25.56 3.83
CA ALA A 272 -3.54 -25.04 4.85
C ALA A 272 -2.22 -24.43 4.32
N ASN A 273 -1.94 -24.61 3.02
CA ASN A 273 -0.83 -23.98 2.30
C ASN A 273 -1.23 -22.74 1.48
N LEU A 274 -2.52 -22.44 1.37
CA LEU A 274 -3.02 -21.17 0.85
C LEU A 274 -2.87 -20.13 1.95
N ILE A 275 -2.24 -19.02 1.62
CA ILE A 275 -2.04 -17.90 2.52
C ILE A 275 -2.75 -16.69 1.93
N GLY A 276 -3.73 -16.16 2.64
CA GLY A 276 -4.24 -14.82 2.41
C GLY A 276 -3.39 -13.81 3.19
N LEU A 277 -3.11 -12.67 2.57
CA LEU A 277 -2.41 -11.55 3.21
C LEU A 277 -3.28 -10.30 3.07
N HIS A 278 -3.32 -9.49 4.12
CA HIS A 278 -3.95 -8.18 4.12
C HIS A 278 -3.15 -7.21 4.99
N GLY A 279 -3.02 -5.97 4.56
CA GLY A 279 -2.32 -4.92 5.29
C GLY A 279 -3.30 -3.97 5.97
N VAL A 280 -3.05 -3.64 7.24
CA VAL A 280 -3.81 -2.60 7.95
C VAL A 280 -2.89 -1.70 8.77
N THR A 281 -3.21 -0.41 8.83
CA THR A 281 -2.70 0.49 9.86
C THR A 281 -3.80 0.74 10.88
N GLN A 282 -3.40 0.74 12.15
CA GLN A 282 -4.35 0.80 13.25
C GLN A 282 -3.86 1.79 14.30
N ARG A 283 -4.81 2.46 14.93
CA ARG A 283 -4.56 3.42 16.00
C ARG A 283 -5.39 3.08 17.21
N GLN A 284 -4.93 3.43 18.40
CA GLN A 284 -5.78 3.27 19.58
C GLN A 284 -6.97 4.23 19.52
N ARG A 285 -8.16 3.72 19.85
CA ARG A 285 -9.44 4.41 19.69
C ARG A 285 -9.48 5.80 20.34
N PHE A 286 -8.85 5.95 21.49
CA PHE A 286 -8.79 7.23 22.19
C PHE A 286 -7.39 7.80 22.08
N GLN A 287 -7.29 9.05 21.65
CA GLN A 287 -6.04 9.81 21.65
C GLN A 287 -6.17 11.05 22.50
N ILE A 288 -5.15 11.30 23.32
CA ILE A 288 -5.04 12.49 24.15
C ILE A 288 -3.76 13.22 23.75
N VAL A 289 -3.90 14.47 23.33
CA VAL A 289 -2.76 15.38 23.18
C VAL A 289 -2.42 15.92 24.57
N GLN A 290 -1.24 15.56 25.07
CA GLN A 290 -0.73 15.99 26.35
C GLN A 290 -0.16 17.41 26.28
N THR A 291 0.07 18.04 27.44
CA THR A 291 0.62 19.40 27.55
C THR A 291 2.03 19.55 26.97
N ASN A 292 2.77 18.45 26.85
CA ASN A 292 4.09 18.39 26.20
C ASN A 292 4.00 18.14 24.68
N GLY A 293 2.80 18.18 24.09
CA GLY A 293 2.56 17.92 22.67
C GLY A 293 2.61 16.44 22.27
N GLN A 294 2.80 15.51 23.22
CA GLN A 294 2.75 14.08 22.94
C GLN A 294 1.32 13.64 22.69
N VAL A 295 1.11 12.79 21.70
CA VAL A 295 -0.15 12.08 21.52
C VAL A 295 -0.02 10.74 22.24
N VAL A 296 -0.95 10.44 23.15
CA VAL A 296 -1.00 9.16 23.85
C VAL A 296 -2.31 8.46 23.54
N GLY A 297 -2.19 7.25 23.02
CA GLY A 297 -3.30 6.36 22.71
C GLY A 297 -3.76 5.53 23.91
N SER A 298 -5.05 5.20 23.96
CA SER A 298 -5.60 4.20 24.88
C SER A 298 -6.83 3.48 24.31
N GLY A 299 -7.18 2.35 24.94
CA GLY A 299 -8.27 1.49 24.48
C GLY A 299 -7.87 0.55 23.34
N PRO A 300 -8.86 -0.11 22.70
CA PRO A 300 -8.60 -1.05 21.63
C PRO A 300 -8.05 -0.35 20.38
N PHE A 301 -7.27 -1.08 19.60
CA PHE A 301 -6.88 -0.65 18.26
C PHE A 301 -8.09 -0.68 17.33
N VAL A 302 -8.19 0.35 16.50
CA VAL A 302 -9.15 0.46 15.40
C VAL A 302 -8.39 0.65 14.11
N THR A 303 -8.84 -0.01 13.05
CA THR A 303 -8.29 0.16 11.71
C THR A 303 -8.57 1.59 11.24
N VAL A 304 -7.51 2.30 10.85
CA VAL A 304 -7.57 3.65 10.29
C VAL A 304 -7.33 3.64 8.79
N ASP A 305 -6.50 2.71 8.31
CA ASP A 305 -6.37 2.37 6.90
C ASP A 305 -6.29 0.86 6.70
N ARG A 306 -6.69 0.41 5.52
CA ARG A 306 -6.51 -0.95 5.04
C ARG A 306 -6.10 -0.94 3.57
N GLU A 307 -5.29 -1.91 3.21
CA GLU A 307 -4.87 -2.07 1.84
C GLU A 307 -6.06 -2.23 0.88
N GLY A 308 -5.97 -1.56 -0.27
CA GLY A 308 -6.91 -1.69 -1.36
C GLY A 308 -6.68 -2.94 -2.15
N LEU A 309 -7.75 -3.44 -2.80
CA LEU A 309 -7.74 -4.69 -3.57
C LEU A 309 -6.34 -4.92 -4.13
N PRO A 310 -5.57 -5.89 -3.61
CA PRO A 310 -4.20 -6.04 -4.00
C PRO A 310 -4.22 -6.21 -5.49
N LEU A 311 -3.69 -5.21 -6.22
CA LEU A 311 -3.12 -5.57 -7.50
C LEU A 311 -1.94 -6.44 -7.08
N VAL A 312 -2.16 -7.75 -7.05
CA VAL A 312 -1.07 -8.71 -7.02
C VAL A 312 -0.26 -8.36 -8.26
N VAL A 313 0.81 -7.59 -8.09
CA VAL A 313 1.76 -7.29 -9.15
C VAL A 313 2.45 -8.62 -9.46
N ASN A 314 1.85 -9.37 -10.38
CA ASN A 314 2.42 -10.58 -10.98
C ASN A 314 3.58 -10.19 -11.91
N GLY A 315 4.59 -9.52 -11.37
CA GLY A 315 5.75 -9.00 -12.08
C GLY A 315 7.10 -9.37 -11.47
N LEU A 316 7.14 -10.09 -10.34
CA LEU A 316 8.37 -10.63 -9.77
C LEU A 316 8.20 -12.12 -9.41
N ILE A 317 8.19 -12.97 -10.43
CA ILE A 317 8.55 -14.39 -10.35
C ILE A 317 9.63 -14.62 -11.39
#